data_AF-A0A527ZM81-F1
#
_entry.id   AF-A0A527ZM81-F1
#
_cell.length_a   1.000
_cell.length_b   1.000
_cell.length_c   1.000
_cell.angle_alpha   90.00
_cell.angle_beta   90.00
_cell.angle_gamma   90.00
#
_symmetry.space_group_name_H-M   'P 1'
#
loop_
_entity.id
_entity.type
_entity.pdbx_description
1 polymer ?
#
loop_
_entity_poly.entity_id
_entity_poly.type
_entity_poly.pdbx_seq_one_letter_code
_entity_poly.pdbx_strand_id
1 'polypeptide(L)'
;MGGSSPASRFRQVVAAHGWDAAMFGLWRRDSLLKTTLHKPYYGSDCALLAEMAILGPFVHAPNAILYSRDHPTRSVRLPNSERLAWQNPDGSTANAFELSRRVKHLVAITYRHRRTAPLGRTLFHLLAWILDPVLVARFCLEAVGVVSPQLREKLRAAGWGALKRIYVGSDRSPG
;
A
#
# COMPACT_ATOMS: atom_id res chain seq x y z
N MET A 1 -3.62 -7.17 17.95
CA MET A 1 -2.53 -6.19 18.20
C MET A 1 -2.56 -5.53 19.59
N GLY A 2 -3.35 -6.03 20.56
CA GLY A 2 -3.39 -5.44 21.91
C GLY A 2 -2.02 -5.44 22.58
N GLY A 3 -1.62 -4.31 23.17
CA GLY A 3 -0.33 -4.16 23.87
C GLY A 3 0.86 -3.62 23.04
N SER A 4 0.70 -3.44 21.72
CA SER A 4 1.76 -2.88 20.87
C SER A 4 1.72 -1.34 20.81
N SER A 5 2.87 -0.68 20.81
CA SER A 5 2.95 0.79 20.72
C SER A 5 2.39 1.31 19.38
N PRO A 6 1.90 2.57 19.30
CA PRO A 6 1.37 3.14 18.05
C PRO A 6 2.33 3.03 16.86
N ALA A 7 3.62 3.28 17.07
CA ALA A 7 4.65 3.13 16.04
C ALA A 7 4.83 1.67 15.58
N SER A 8 4.70 0.70 16.50
CA SER A 8 4.76 -0.72 16.18
C SER A 8 3.55 -1.18 15.35
N ARG A 9 2.35 -0.68 15.69
CA ARG A 9 1.12 -0.97 14.92
C ARG A 9 1.20 -0.37 13.51
N PHE A 10 1.67 0.87 13.39
CA PHE A 10 1.95 1.49 12.10
C PHE A 10 2.89 0.64 11.26
N ARG A 11 4.04 0.22 11.82
CA ARG A 11 5.00 -0.65 11.13
C ARG A 11 4.35 -1.95 10.63
N GLN A 12 3.60 -2.63 11.50
CA GLN A 12 2.95 -3.89 11.16
C GLN A 12 1.98 -3.72 9.98
N VAL A 13 1.16 -2.67 9.97
CA VAL A 13 0.21 -2.41 8.90
C VAL A 13 0.88 -1.95 7.60
N VAL A 14 1.94 -1.13 7.68
CA VAL A 14 2.70 -0.73 6.49
C VAL A 14 3.38 -1.93 5.81
N ALA A 15 3.90 -2.86 6.61
CA ALA A 15 4.56 -4.07 6.11
C ALA A 15 3.57 -5.18 5.69
N ALA A 16 2.33 -5.15 6.19
CA ALA A 16 1.33 -6.16 5.86
C ALA A 16 0.83 -5.96 4.42
N HIS A 17 1.24 -6.85 3.53
CA HIS A 17 0.59 -7.02 2.24
C HIS A 17 -0.75 -7.76 2.42
N GLY A 18 -1.83 -7.30 1.78
CA GLY A 18 -3.13 -8.00 1.78
C GLY A 18 -4.02 -7.75 3.00
N TRP A 19 -3.78 -6.69 3.78
CA TRP A 19 -4.71 -6.23 4.83
C TRP A 19 -5.80 -5.29 4.31
N ASP A 20 -5.95 -5.17 2.99
CA ASP A 20 -6.98 -4.37 2.32
C ASP A 20 -8.40 -4.79 2.72
N ALA A 21 -8.63 -6.08 3.00
CA ALA A 21 -9.91 -6.55 3.53
C ALA A 21 -10.32 -5.86 4.86
N ALA A 22 -9.36 -5.42 5.67
CA ALA A 22 -9.64 -4.68 6.91
C ALA A 22 -10.31 -3.33 6.64
N MET A 23 -10.21 -2.79 5.42
CA MET A 23 -10.88 -1.55 5.01
C MET A 23 -12.41 -1.65 5.15
N PHE A 24 -12.96 -2.85 4.96
CA PHE A 24 -14.39 -3.14 5.05
C PHE A 24 -14.87 -3.44 6.48
N GLY A 25 -14.00 -3.28 7.49
CA GLY A 25 -14.36 -3.41 8.89
C GLY A 25 -15.26 -2.27 9.40
N LEU A 26 -15.66 -2.38 10.68
CA LEU A 26 -16.41 -1.32 11.35
C LEU A 26 -15.45 -0.27 11.93
N TRP A 27 -15.73 1.00 11.62
CA TRP A 27 -14.93 2.13 12.05
C TRP A 27 -15.67 2.97 13.08
N ARG A 28 -14.98 3.39 14.13
CA ARG A 28 -15.48 4.48 14.98
C ARG A 28 -15.40 5.79 14.20
N ARG A 29 -16.54 6.45 14.01
CA ARG A 29 -16.66 7.69 13.22
C ARG A 29 -15.70 8.77 13.70
N ASP A 30 -15.65 9.01 15.01
CA ASP A 30 -14.81 10.03 15.65
C ASP A 30 -13.30 9.79 15.42
N SER A 31 -12.90 8.52 15.29
CA SER A 31 -11.53 8.11 15.00
C SER A 31 -11.23 8.31 13.51
N LEU A 32 -12.14 7.89 12.63
CA LEU A 32 -11.99 8.05 11.18
C LEU A 32 -11.89 9.54 10.78
N LEU A 33 -12.66 10.43 11.42
CA LEU A 33 -12.61 11.87 11.17
C LEU A 33 -11.27 12.53 11.54
N LYS A 34 -10.43 11.88 12.34
CA LYS A 34 -9.08 12.38 12.71
C LYS A 34 -8.03 12.05 11.65
N THR A 35 -8.37 11.21 10.68
CA THR A 35 -7.45 10.74 9.63
C THR A 35 -7.31 11.72 8.47
N THR A 36 -6.43 11.41 7.52
CA THR A 36 -6.33 12.10 6.23
C THR A 36 -7.37 11.61 5.21
N LEU A 37 -8.20 10.62 5.58
CA LEU A 37 -9.18 9.92 4.75
C LEU A 37 -8.56 9.29 3.48
N HIS A 38 -9.40 8.73 2.60
CA HIS A 38 -8.94 8.22 1.31
C HIS A 38 -8.40 9.34 0.42
N LYS A 39 -7.26 9.07 -0.21
CA LYS A 39 -6.62 9.96 -1.17
C LYS A 39 -6.79 9.42 -2.60
N PRO A 40 -6.77 10.27 -3.64
CA PRO A 40 -6.99 9.88 -5.03
C PRO A 40 -5.72 9.25 -5.64
N TYR A 41 -5.31 8.11 -5.11
CA TYR A 41 -4.26 7.24 -5.62
C TYR A 41 -4.56 5.79 -5.23
N TYR A 42 -4.10 4.84 -6.04
CA TYR A 42 -4.35 3.42 -5.83
C TYR A 42 -3.55 2.87 -4.65
N GLY A 43 -4.23 2.14 -3.75
CA GLY A 43 -3.62 1.67 -2.51
C GLY A 43 -3.58 2.73 -1.40
N SER A 44 -4.40 3.79 -1.49
CA SER A 44 -4.54 4.79 -0.42
C SER A 44 -5.24 4.25 0.83
N ASP A 45 -6.05 3.19 0.66
CA ASP A 45 -6.60 2.37 1.74
C ASP A 45 -5.51 1.88 2.72
N CYS A 46 -4.39 1.37 2.22
CA CYS A 46 -3.27 0.90 3.03
C CYS A 46 -2.70 2.01 3.94
N ALA A 47 -2.67 3.25 3.43
CA ALA A 47 -2.21 4.40 4.21
C ALA A 47 -3.24 4.80 5.29
N LEU A 48 -4.53 4.76 4.96
CA LEU A 48 -5.60 4.99 5.92
C LEU A 48 -5.59 3.92 7.03
N LEU A 49 -5.41 2.65 6.69
CA LEU A 49 -5.26 1.57 7.66
C LEU A 49 -4.06 1.80 8.59
N ALA A 50 -2.92 2.22 8.05
CA ALA A 50 -1.73 2.53 8.83
C ALA A 50 -1.95 3.72 9.77
N GLU A 51 -2.67 4.74 9.34
CA GLU A 51 -3.07 5.87 10.18
C GLU A 51 -4.03 5.47 11.30
N MET A 52 -5.04 4.67 10.98
CA MET A 52 -5.96 4.11 11.98
C MET A 52 -5.22 3.24 13.00
N ALA A 53 -4.18 2.52 12.58
CA ALA A 53 -3.32 1.74 13.47
C ALA A 53 -2.57 2.62 14.48
N ILE A 54 -2.22 3.86 14.12
CA ILE A 54 -1.65 4.83 15.07
C ILE A 54 -2.70 5.22 16.12
N LEU A 55 -3.91 5.53 15.67
CA LEU A 55 -5.01 5.97 16.52
C LEU A 55 -5.54 4.89 17.49
N GLY A 56 -5.42 3.62 17.12
CA GLY A 56 -5.85 2.52 17.99
C GLY A 56 -5.49 1.13 17.46
N PRO A 57 -5.69 0.07 18.26
CA PRO A 57 -5.50 -1.30 17.81
C PRO A 57 -6.66 -1.77 16.92
N PHE A 58 -6.34 -2.63 15.97
CA PHE A 58 -7.33 -3.46 15.29
C PHE A 58 -7.74 -4.65 16.14
N VAL A 59 -9.05 -4.90 16.19
CA VAL A 59 -9.66 -6.07 16.83
C VAL A 59 -10.25 -6.93 15.73
N HIS A 60 -9.86 -8.20 15.70
CA HIS A 60 -10.40 -9.15 14.74
C HIS A 60 -11.80 -9.60 15.19
N ALA A 61 -12.77 -9.57 14.28
CA ALA A 61 -14.12 -10.05 14.52
C ALA A 61 -14.27 -11.42 13.82
N PRO A 62 -14.07 -12.55 14.52
CA PRO A 62 -13.95 -13.87 13.89
C PRO A 62 -15.22 -14.31 13.14
N ASN A 63 -16.38 -13.79 13.53
CA ASN A 63 -17.67 -14.12 12.92
C ASN A 63 -18.07 -13.15 11.80
N ALA A 64 -17.26 -12.11 11.52
CA ALA A 64 -17.52 -11.16 10.45
C ALA A 64 -16.93 -11.70 9.14
N ILE A 65 -17.71 -12.50 8.42
CA ILE A 65 -17.32 -13.05 7.12
C ILE A 65 -17.73 -12.07 6.02
N LEU A 66 -16.76 -11.68 5.19
CA LEU A 66 -16.96 -10.82 4.04
C LEU A 66 -16.73 -11.62 2.76
N TYR A 67 -17.72 -11.64 1.86
CA TYR A 67 -17.60 -12.28 0.56
C TYR A 67 -17.18 -11.24 -0.49
N SER A 68 -15.98 -11.40 -1.04
CA SER A 68 -15.52 -10.59 -2.16
C SER A 68 -15.98 -11.21 -3.47
N ARG A 69 -16.69 -10.45 -4.31
CA ARG A 69 -17.08 -10.90 -5.64
C ARG A 69 -15.85 -10.94 -6.53
N ASP A 70 -15.55 -12.11 -7.08
CA ASP A 70 -14.50 -12.25 -8.09
C ASP A 70 -15.08 -12.22 -9.51
N HIS A 71 -14.54 -11.34 -10.36
CA HIS A 71 -14.98 -11.18 -11.75
C HIS A 71 -13.85 -10.58 -12.61
N PRO A 72 -13.88 -10.75 -13.95
CA PRO A 72 -12.77 -10.36 -14.82
C PRO A 72 -12.41 -8.86 -14.77
N THR A 73 -13.40 -8.00 -14.53
CA THR A 73 -13.25 -6.54 -14.55
C THR A 73 -12.86 -5.91 -13.20
N ARG A 74 -12.38 -6.70 -12.23
CA ARG A 74 -11.89 -6.16 -10.96
C ARG A 74 -10.67 -5.27 -11.16
N SER A 75 -10.58 -4.19 -10.38
CA SER A 75 -9.45 -3.24 -10.43
C SER A 75 -8.08 -3.90 -10.23
N VAL A 76 -8.00 -4.97 -9.44
CA VAL A 76 -6.77 -5.76 -9.24
C VAL A 76 -6.33 -6.52 -10.49
N ARG A 77 -7.26 -6.86 -11.40
CA ARG A 77 -7.02 -7.55 -12.67
C ARG A 77 -6.75 -6.57 -13.83
N LEU A 78 -7.10 -5.29 -13.67
CA LEU A 78 -6.85 -4.26 -14.69
C LEU A 78 -5.34 -3.98 -14.85
N PRO A 79 -4.89 -3.63 -16.07
CA PRO A 79 -3.56 -3.06 -16.30
C PRO A 79 -3.33 -1.80 -15.44
N ASN A 80 -2.05 -1.47 -15.17
CA ASN A 80 -1.71 -0.34 -14.31
C ASN A 80 -2.29 0.99 -14.81
N SER A 81 -2.25 1.27 -16.12
CA SER A 81 -2.76 2.50 -16.72
C SER A 81 -4.28 2.65 -16.53
N GLU A 82 -5.03 1.58 -16.77
CA GLU A 82 -6.50 1.54 -16.60
C GLU A 82 -6.90 1.65 -15.13
N ARG A 83 -6.12 1.04 -14.24
CA ARG A 83 -6.37 1.09 -12.79
C ARG A 83 -6.24 2.52 -12.23
N LEU A 84 -5.35 3.34 -12.79
CA LEU A 84 -5.23 4.75 -12.40
C LEU A 84 -6.50 5.53 -12.73
N ALA A 85 -6.99 5.37 -13.97
CA ALA A 85 -8.24 5.98 -14.41
C ALA A 85 -9.44 5.46 -13.61
N TRP A 86 -9.45 4.17 -13.26
CA TRP A 86 -10.48 3.56 -12.41
C TRP A 86 -10.54 4.19 -11.01
N GLN A 87 -9.39 4.48 -10.40
CA GLN A 87 -9.31 5.02 -9.04
C GLN A 87 -9.51 6.54 -8.99
N ASN A 88 -9.07 7.24 -10.03
CA ASN A 88 -9.16 8.69 -10.16
C ASN A 88 -9.51 9.03 -11.61
N PRO A 89 -10.80 9.25 -11.93
CA PRO A 89 -11.25 9.56 -13.29
C PRO A 89 -10.61 10.83 -13.87
N ASP A 90 -10.30 11.79 -13.00
CA ASP A 90 -9.63 13.05 -13.35
C ASP A 90 -8.09 12.90 -13.40
N GLY A 91 -7.58 11.69 -13.17
CA GLY A 91 -6.15 11.38 -13.14
C GLY A 91 -5.56 11.15 -14.53
N SER A 92 -4.33 11.64 -14.74
CA SER A 92 -3.56 11.29 -15.95
C SER A 92 -3.13 9.82 -15.92
N THR A 93 -3.38 9.11 -17.02
CA THR A 93 -2.94 7.71 -17.24
C THR A 93 -1.42 7.54 -17.36
N ALA A 94 -0.67 8.65 -17.53
CA ALA A 94 0.75 8.63 -17.86
C ALA A 94 1.68 8.46 -16.65
N ASN A 95 1.28 8.90 -15.45
CA ASN A 95 2.21 9.02 -14.31
C ASN A 95 1.66 8.41 -13.01
N ALA A 96 1.79 7.09 -12.93
CA ALA A 96 1.48 6.27 -11.76
C ALA A 96 2.56 6.39 -10.66
N PHE A 97 2.80 7.58 -10.11
CA PHE A 97 3.65 7.79 -8.92
C PHE A 97 2.99 7.21 -7.65
N GLU A 98 2.45 6.01 -7.74
CA GLU A 98 1.59 5.41 -6.71
C GLU A 98 2.36 5.13 -5.43
N LEU A 99 3.56 4.54 -5.56
CA LEU A 99 4.45 4.30 -4.43
C LEU A 99 4.98 5.61 -3.86
N SER A 100 5.40 6.54 -4.72
CA SER A 100 5.86 7.87 -4.31
C SER A 100 4.76 8.66 -3.57
N ARG A 101 3.52 8.64 -4.07
CA ARG A 101 2.34 9.27 -3.44
C ARG A 101 2.01 8.59 -2.12
N ARG A 102 2.06 7.25 -2.06
CA ARG A 102 1.86 6.49 -0.82
C ARG A 102 2.92 6.84 0.23
N VAL A 103 4.19 6.91 -0.14
CA VAL A 103 5.27 7.30 0.79
C VAL A 103 5.08 8.72 1.28
N LYS A 104 4.83 9.68 0.39
CA LYS A 104 4.53 11.06 0.78
C LYS A 104 3.34 11.11 1.76
N HIS A 105 2.31 10.30 1.51
CA HIS A 105 1.14 10.21 2.37
C HIS A 105 1.48 9.63 3.75
N LEU A 106 2.25 8.54 3.82
CA LEU A 106 2.70 7.92 5.07
C LEU A 106 3.62 8.85 5.88
N VAL A 107 4.47 9.64 5.23
CA VAL A 107 5.27 10.68 5.91
C VAL A 107 4.36 11.75 6.50
N ALA A 108 3.36 12.23 5.74
CA ALA A 108 2.40 13.22 6.22
C ALA A 108 1.58 12.68 7.42
N ILE A 109 1.13 11.43 7.36
CA ILE A 109 0.46 10.72 8.47
C ILE A 109 1.37 10.68 9.71
N THR A 110 2.62 10.30 9.52
CA THR A 110 3.61 10.20 10.59
C THR A 110 3.83 11.55 11.28
N TYR A 111 3.92 12.63 10.50
CA TYR A 111 4.04 13.98 11.04
C TYR A 111 2.76 14.47 11.72
N ARG A 112 1.58 14.19 11.14
CA ARG A 112 0.26 14.56 11.69
C ARG A 112 0.06 13.98 13.09
N HIS A 113 0.41 12.71 13.27
CA HIS A 113 0.22 11.98 14.54
C HIS A 113 1.47 11.92 15.41
N ARG A 114 2.43 12.85 15.24
CA ARG A 114 3.67 12.92 16.03
C ARG A 114 3.47 13.07 17.53
N ARG A 115 2.28 13.50 17.97
CA ARG A 115 1.89 13.58 19.39
C ARG A 115 1.35 12.25 19.94
N THR A 116 0.95 11.33 19.06
CA THR A 116 0.40 10.01 19.42
C THR A 116 1.44 8.90 19.25
N ALA A 117 2.26 8.97 18.18
CA ALA A 117 3.35 8.05 17.93
C ALA A 117 4.68 8.82 17.88
N PRO A 118 5.77 8.31 18.50
CA PRO A 118 7.08 8.96 18.42
C PRO A 118 7.56 9.11 16.97
N LEU A 119 7.79 10.35 16.54
CA LEU A 119 8.12 10.71 15.16
C LEU A 119 9.34 9.93 14.63
N GLY A 120 10.46 10.00 15.35
CA GLY A 120 11.71 9.36 14.92
C GLY A 120 11.58 7.84 14.75
N ARG A 121 10.91 7.17 15.70
CA ARG A 121 10.69 5.71 15.63
C ARG A 121 9.77 5.32 14.48
N THR A 122 8.72 6.10 14.24
CA THR A 122 7.76 5.84 13.16
C THR A 122 8.38 6.10 11.78
N LEU A 123 9.17 7.17 11.64
CA LEU A 123 9.94 7.44 10.42
C LEU A 123 11.02 6.39 10.18
N PHE A 124 11.69 5.90 11.22
CA PHE A 124 12.65 4.81 11.09
C PHE A 124 12.00 3.54 10.54
N HIS A 125 10.81 3.18 11.03
CA HIS A 125 10.05 2.05 10.50
C HIS A 125 9.63 2.26 9.03
N LEU A 126 9.24 3.48 8.67
CA LEU A 126 8.92 3.82 7.28
C LEU A 126 10.16 3.76 6.38
N LEU A 127 11.30 4.27 6.83
CA LEU A 127 12.57 4.21 6.10
C LEU A 127 13.03 2.76 5.88
N ALA A 128 13.01 1.94 6.93
CA ALA A 128 13.36 0.53 6.84
C ALA A 128 12.46 -0.22 5.84
N TRP A 129 11.18 0.12 5.78
CA TRP A 129 10.27 -0.41 4.77
C TRP A 129 10.63 0.06 3.35
N ILE A 130 10.87 1.36 3.14
CA ILE A 130 11.24 1.92 1.82
C ILE A 130 12.53 1.31 1.25
N LEU A 131 13.47 0.94 2.12
CA LEU A 131 14.74 0.32 1.74
C LEU A 131 14.63 -1.18 1.38
N ASP A 132 13.43 -1.76 1.44
CA ASP A 132 13.19 -3.09 0.91
C ASP A 132 13.57 -3.16 -0.59
N PRO A 133 14.38 -4.15 -1.03
CA PRO A 133 14.87 -4.21 -2.41
C PRO A 133 13.76 -4.22 -3.47
N VAL A 134 12.60 -4.82 -3.18
CA VAL A 134 11.47 -4.86 -4.12
C VAL A 134 10.82 -3.49 -4.25
N LEU A 135 10.71 -2.75 -3.15
CA LEU A 135 10.21 -1.38 -3.17
C LEU A 135 11.19 -0.42 -3.85
N VAL A 136 12.49 -0.55 -3.60
CA VAL A 136 13.53 0.21 -4.32
C VAL A 136 13.45 -0.05 -5.82
N ALA A 137 13.33 -1.31 -6.25
CA ALA A 137 13.14 -1.65 -7.66
C ALA A 137 11.85 -1.03 -8.24
N ARG A 138 10.76 -0.99 -7.46
CA ARG A 138 9.52 -0.31 -7.86
C ARG A 138 9.69 1.20 -8.00
N PHE A 139 10.45 1.85 -7.12
CA PHE A 139 10.79 3.27 -7.26
C PHE A 139 11.60 3.54 -8.54
N CYS A 140 12.60 2.70 -8.83
CA CYS A 140 13.34 2.80 -10.08
C CYS A 140 12.43 2.65 -11.30
N LEU A 141 11.46 1.73 -11.26
CA LEU A 141 10.47 1.58 -12.33
C LEU A 141 9.52 2.78 -12.45
N GLU A 142 9.16 3.44 -11.35
CA GLU A 142 8.42 4.72 -11.41
C GLU A 142 9.25 5.79 -12.11
N ALA A 143 10.52 5.97 -11.71
CA ALA A 143 11.42 6.96 -12.31
C ALA A 143 11.66 6.70 -13.80
N VAL A 144 11.90 5.44 -14.20
CA VAL A 144 12.02 5.05 -15.61
C VAL A 144 10.72 5.32 -16.36
N GLY A 145 9.56 5.07 -15.73
CA GLY A 145 8.25 5.35 -16.33
C GLY A 145 8.02 6.81 -16.73
N VAL A 146 8.61 7.75 -15.97
CA VAL A 146 8.55 9.19 -16.27
C VAL A 146 9.28 9.51 -17.56
N VAL A 147 10.42 8.86 -17.79
CA VAL A 147 11.29 9.13 -18.95
C VAL A 147 10.87 8.30 -20.16
N SER A 148 10.51 7.02 -19.96
CA SER A 148 10.12 6.09 -21.01
C SER A 148 9.13 5.03 -20.48
N PRO A 149 7.83 5.21 -20.73
CA PRO A 149 6.80 4.23 -20.37
C PRO A 149 7.04 2.85 -21.02
N GLN A 150 7.55 2.84 -22.26
CA GLN A 150 7.84 1.61 -23.00
C GLN A 150 9.00 0.83 -22.37
N LEU A 151 10.06 1.53 -21.91
CA LEU A 151 11.20 0.90 -21.24
C LEU A 151 10.78 0.33 -19.88
N ARG A 152 9.94 1.05 -19.12
CA ARG A 152 9.37 0.55 -17.86
C ARG A 152 8.64 -0.77 -18.06
N GLU A 153 7.80 -0.90 -19.08
CA GLU A 153 7.06 -2.14 -19.35
C GLU A 153 8.01 -3.29 -19.72
N LYS A 154 9.04 -3.04 -20.54
CA LYS A 154 10.07 -4.04 -20.88
C LYS A 154 10.84 -4.51 -19.64
N LEU A 155 11.30 -3.59 -18.79
CA LEU A 155 12.03 -3.90 -17.55
C LEU A 155 11.15 -4.68 -16.57
N ARG A 156 9.88 -4.28 -16.44
CA ARG A 156 8.90 -4.97 -15.60
C ARG A 156 8.65 -6.40 -16.09
N ALA A 157 8.47 -6.59 -17.39
CA ALA A 157 8.28 -7.91 -18.00
C ALA A 157 9.52 -8.81 -17.81
N ALA A 158 10.72 -8.26 -18.02
CA ALA A 158 11.98 -8.96 -17.81
C ALA A 158 12.17 -9.38 -16.34
N GLY A 159 11.88 -8.47 -15.39
CA GLY A 159 11.94 -8.75 -13.95
C GLY A 159 10.97 -9.87 -13.54
N TRP A 160 9.73 -9.84 -14.06
CA TRP A 160 8.78 -10.94 -13.85
C TRP A 160 9.25 -12.26 -14.46
N GLY A 161 9.85 -12.22 -15.66
CA GLY A 161 10.44 -13.39 -16.30
C GLY A 161 11.63 -13.97 -15.53
N ALA A 162 12.40 -13.15 -14.82
CA ALA A 162 13.49 -13.60 -13.96
C ALA A 162 12.97 -14.20 -12.65
N LEU A 163 12.00 -13.54 -12.01
CA LEU A 163 11.33 -14.06 -10.81
C LEU A 163 10.65 -15.40 -11.06
N LYS A 164 9.89 -15.55 -12.16
CA LYS A 164 9.29 -16.83 -12.54
C LYS A 164 10.34 -17.91 -12.77
N ARG A 165 11.50 -17.60 -13.35
CA ARG A 165 12.59 -18.58 -13.54
C ARG A 165 13.20 -19.03 -12.21
N ILE A 166 13.35 -18.12 -11.25
CA ILE A 166 13.80 -18.46 -9.89
C ILE A 166 12.74 -19.30 -9.17
N TYR A 167 11.45 -18.99 -9.35
CA TYR A 167 10.34 -19.69 -8.73
C TYR A 167 10.05 -21.06 -9.36
N VAL A 168 10.22 -21.24 -10.67
CA VAL A 168 10.09 -22.56 -11.32
C VAL A 168 11.22 -23.52 -10.88
N GLY A 169 12.34 -23.01 -10.36
CA GLY A 169 13.38 -23.81 -9.70
C GLY A 169 13.14 -24.09 -8.21
N SER A 170 12.09 -23.54 -7.61
CA SER A 170 11.76 -23.63 -6.18
C SER A 170 10.28 -23.91 -6.05
N ASP A 171 9.91 -25.19 -5.86
CA ASP A 171 8.56 -25.77 -5.92
C ASP A 171 7.53 -25.15 -4.94
N ARG A 172 7.22 -23.87 -5.13
CA ARG A 172 6.19 -23.09 -4.43
C ARG A 172 5.46 -22.26 -5.48
N SER A 173 4.18 -22.00 -5.30
CA SER A 173 3.37 -21.11 -6.17
C SER A 173 3.19 -19.74 -5.50
N PRO A 174 3.26 -18.60 -6.23
CA PRO A 174 3.02 -17.30 -5.64
C PRO A 174 1.51 -17.03 -5.61
N GLY A 175 0.93 -17.05 -4.41
CA GLY A 175 -0.40 -16.49 -4.12
C GLY A 175 -0.38 -14.97 -4.04
#